data_AF-A0A6J1P3P7-F1
#
_entry.id   AF-A0A6J1P3P7-F1
#
_cell.length_a   1.000
_cell.length_b   1.000
_cell.length_c   1.000
_cell.angle_alpha   90.00
_cell.angle_beta   90.00
_cell.angle_gamma   90.00
#
_symmetry.space_group_name_H-M   'P 1'
#
loop_
_entity.id
_entity.type
_entity.pdbx_description
1 polymer ?
#
loop_
_entity_poly.entity_id
_entity_poly.type
_entity_poly.pdbx_seq_one_letter_code
_entity_poly.pdbx_strand_id
1 'polypeptide(L)'
;MFHEAPKDIIRILKNKDVTVNSHGFCIVDESLKYHNLTKYWRPTSYSNDEYGVRFIASIEHKRYPFYGVQFHPEKASFDWKSSKHYTHSFVAVRTNRYFVDFFVNECRKSQHFFANAAEENAYLIYNYAPKFTGAMGSSYFQCYMFEPRGNV
;
A
#
# COMPACT_ATOMS: atom_id res chain seq x y z
N MET A 1 -7.87 10.76 -0.23
CA MET A 1 -6.79 10.19 0.60
C MET A 1 -6.38 11.07 1.76
N PHE A 2 -5.99 12.34 1.58
CA PHE A 2 -5.39 13.15 2.68
C PHE A 2 -6.26 14.26 3.26
N HIS A 3 -7.49 14.46 2.77
CA HIS A 3 -8.35 15.57 3.20
C HIS A 3 -8.63 15.56 4.72
N GLU A 4 -8.97 14.38 5.25
CA GLU A 4 -9.27 14.15 6.67
C GLU A 4 -8.04 13.63 7.45
N ALA A 5 -6.84 13.72 6.88
CA ALA A 5 -5.65 13.22 7.55
C ALA A 5 -5.33 14.07 8.80
N PRO A 6 -5.03 13.46 9.96
CA PRO A 6 -4.59 14.21 11.12
C PRO A 6 -3.35 15.06 10.80
N LYS A 7 -3.32 16.31 11.28
CA LYS A 7 -2.25 17.27 10.96
C LYS A 7 -0.87 16.77 11.37
N ASP A 8 -0.79 16.01 12.47
CA ASP A 8 0.46 15.41 12.94
C ASP A 8 0.95 14.30 12.00
N ILE A 9 0.04 13.47 11.47
CA ILE A 9 0.36 12.45 10.45
C ILE A 9 0.91 13.10 9.18
N ILE A 10 0.27 14.16 8.68
CA ILE A 10 0.78 14.93 7.53
C ILE A 10 2.16 15.53 7.82
N ARG A 11 2.36 16.09 9.01
CA ARG A 11 3.66 16.63 9.42
C ARG A 11 4.74 15.55 9.47
N ILE A 12 4.42 14.35 9.97
CA ILE A 12 5.37 13.24 10.02
C ILE A 12 5.73 12.78 8.61
N LEU A 13 4.73 12.51 7.75
CA LEU A 13 4.94 12.10 6.36
C LEU A 13 5.79 13.09 5.57
N LYS A 14 5.68 14.40 5.85
CA LYS A 14 6.45 15.44 5.16
C LYS A 14 7.92 15.51 5.59
N ASN A 15 8.23 15.15 6.85
CA ASN A 15 9.51 15.52 7.47
C ASN A 15 10.31 14.34 8.03
N LYS A 16 9.81 13.10 7.96
CA LYS A 16 10.45 11.93 8.54
C LYS A 16 10.47 10.76 7.55
N ASP A 17 11.53 9.95 7.64
CA ASP A 17 11.68 8.72 6.86
C ASP A 17 10.85 7.58 7.46
N VAL A 18 9.55 7.62 7.16
CA VAL A 18 8.57 6.68 7.73
C VAL A 18 7.95 5.75 6.69
N THR A 19 8.17 5.97 5.39
CA THR A 19 7.60 5.15 4.31
C THR A 19 8.66 4.20 3.73
N VAL A 20 8.35 2.91 3.62
CA VAL A 20 9.26 1.91 3.03
C VAL A 20 9.17 1.95 1.50
N ASN A 21 10.26 2.30 0.83
CA ASN A 21 10.38 2.22 -0.62
C ASN A 21 11.19 0.98 -1.01
N SER A 22 10.64 0.12 -1.86
CA SER A 22 11.27 -1.12 -2.30
C SER A 22 10.85 -1.46 -3.75
N HIS A 23 11.18 -0.56 -4.67
CA HIS A 23 10.81 -0.63 -6.08
C HIS A 23 12.03 -0.28 -6.96
N GLY A 24 12.03 -0.73 -8.22
CA GLY A 24 13.08 -0.43 -9.20
C GLY A 24 12.63 0.52 -10.32
N PHE A 25 11.36 0.92 -10.31
CA PHE A 25 10.75 1.81 -11.30
C PHE A 25 9.80 2.77 -10.62
N CYS A 26 9.67 3.96 -11.18
CA CYS A 26 8.84 5.04 -10.66
C CYS A 26 8.06 5.72 -11.78
N ILE A 27 6.93 6.35 -11.44
CA ILE A 27 6.18 7.20 -12.35
C ILE A 27 6.43 8.67 -12.01
N VAL A 28 6.75 9.47 -13.04
CA VAL A 28 6.91 10.92 -12.96
C VAL A 28 5.74 11.65 -13.63
N ASP A 29 5.62 12.96 -13.40
CA ASP A 29 4.52 13.76 -13.94
C ASP A 29 4.48 13.72 -15.47
N GLU A 30 5.64 13.70 -16.12
CA GLU A 30 5.81 13.64 -17.57
C GLU A 30 5.17 12.37 -18.14
N SER A 31 5.35 11.22 -17.49
CA SER A 31 4.74 9.95 -17.91
C SER A 31 3.21 10.02 -17.83
N LEU A 32 2.66 10.59 -16.76
CA LEU A 32 1.21 10.80 -16.63
C LEU A 32 0.65 11.75 -17.68
N LYS A 33 1.38 12.82 -18.01
CA LYS A 33 1.01 13.78 -19.06
C LYS A 33 1.05 13.11 -20.43
N TYR A 34 2.11 12.38 -20.75
CA TYR A 34 2.30 11.70 -22.02
C TYR A 34 1.14 10.74 -22.34
N HIS A 35 0.66 10.00 -21.34
CA HIS A 35 -0.48 9.09 -21.48
C HIS A 35 -1.86 9.75 -21.30
N ASN A 36 -1.94 11.09 -21.21
CA ASN A 36 -3.17 11.83 -20.95
C ASN A 36 -3.92 11.35 -19.70
N LEU A 37 -3.19 10.91 -18.66
CA LEU A 37 -3.77 10.38 -17.43
C LEU A 37 -4.02 11.48 -16.38
N THR A 38 -3.38 12.65 -16.52
CA THR A 38 -3.58 13.81 -15.62
C THR A 38 -5.02 14.33 -15.59
N LYS A 39 -5.84 14.03 -16.61
CA LYS A 39 -7.28 14.35 -16.60
C LYS A 39 -8.05 13.53 -15.55
N TYR A 40 -7.62 12.30 -15.27
CA TYR A 40 -8.32 11.35 -14.39
C TYR A 40 -7.65 11.19 -13.04
N TRP A 41 -6.34 11.32 -12.98
CA TRP A 41 -5.55 11.09 -11.77
C TRP A 41 -4.96 12.38 -11.24
N ARG A 42 -4.88 12.48 -9.92
CA ARG A 42 -4.29 13.59 -9.18
C ARG A 42 -3.14 13.04 -8.34
N PRO A 43 -1.87 13.36 -8.68
CA PRO A 43 -0.75 13.15 -7.78
C PRO A 43 -1.00 13.88 -6.46
N THR A 44 -0.80 13.19 -5.33
CA THR A 44 -1.08 13.72 -3.98
C THR A 44 0.16 13.86 -3.12
N SER A 45 1.24 13.15 -3.44
CA SER A 45 2.55 13.37 -2.83
C SER A 45 3.68 12.93 -3.75
N TYR A 46 4.88 13.36 -3.42
CA TYR A 46 6.10 13.06 -4.16
C TYR A 46 7.20 12.60 -3.21
N SER A 47 8.16 11.86 -3.74
CA SER A 47 9.44 11.53 -3.09
C SER A 47 10.55 11.67 -4.12
N ASN A 48 11.80 11.62 -3.68
CA ASN A 48 12.96 11.55 -4.55
C ASN A 48 13.61 10.17 -4.44
N ASP A 49 14.17 9.67 -5.54
CA ASP A 49 15.03 8.48 -5.51
C ASP A 49 16.47 8.84 -5.10
N GLU A 50 17.36 7.84 -5.11
CA GLU A 50 18.77 8.00 -4.74
C GLU A 50 19.57 8.90 -5.72
N TYR A 51 19.04 9.14 -6.92
CA TYR A 51 19.62 10.03 -7.93
C TYR A 51 18.96 11.41 -7.94
N GLY A 52 18.03 11.67 -7.03
CA GLY A 52 17.31 12.95 -6.92
C GLY A 52 16.15 13.11 -7.90
N VAL A 53 15.75 12.05 -8.61
CA VAL A 53 14.58 12.10 -9.49
C VAL A 53 13.32 12.15 -8.65
N ARG A 54 12.55 13.22 -8.83
CA ARG A 54 11.26 13.39 -8.16
C ARG A 54 10.21 12.53 -8.83
N PHE A 55 9.62 11.61 -8.07
CA PHE A 55 8.56 10.72 -8.54
C PHE A 55 7.30 10.85 -7.70
N ILE A 56 6.19 10.35 -8.24
CA ILE A 56 4.88 10.37 -7.60
C ILE A 56 4.83 9.26 -6.54
N ALA A 57 4.74 9.66 -5.28
CA ALA A 57 4.72 8.73 -4.16
C ALA A 57 3.30 8.30 -3.76
N SER A 58 2.30 9.13 -4.06
CA SER A 58 0.88 8.76 -3.94
C SER A 58 0.03 9.48 -4.98
N ILE A 59 -1.07 8.84 -5.36
CA ILE A 59 -2.00 9.33 -6.38
C ILE A 59 -3.42 8.87 -6.06
N GLU A 60 -4.42 9.63 -6.48
CA GLU A 60 -5.82 9.23 -6.40
C GLU A 60 -6.59 9.63 -7.66
N HIS A 61 -7.61 8.84 -8.00
CA HIS A 61 -8.48 9.13 -9.12
C HIS A 61 -9.46 10.26 -8.73
N LYS A 62 -9.71 11.21 -9.65
CA LYS A 62 -10.50 12.41 -9.38
C LYS A 62 -11.99 12.16 -9.18
N ARG A 63 -12.52 11.09 -9.80
CA ARG A 63 -13.93 10.67 -9.74
C ARG A 63 -14.18 9.39 -8.93
N TYR A 64 -13.52 8.29 -9.28
CA TYR A 64 -13.68 6.98 -8.63
C TYR A 64 -12.78 6.82 -7.40
N PRO A 65 -13.15 5.96 -6.42
CA PRO A 65 -12.37 5.71 -5.22
C PRO A 65 -11.17 4.78 -5.50
N PHE A 66 -10.32 5.17 -6.45
CA PHE A 66 -9.07 4.48 -6.76
C PHE A 66 -7.89 5.27 -6.20
N TYR A 67 -6.98 4.54 -5.56
CA TYR A 67 -5.88 5.08 -4.79
C TYR A 67 -4.62 4.29 -5.10
N GLY A 68 -3.48 4.97 -5.15
CA GLY A 68 -2.18 4.35 -5.35
C GLY A 68 -1.14 4.99 -4.43
N VAL A 69 -0.25 4.15 -3.90
CA VAL A 69 0.97 4.56 -3.20
C VAL A 69 2.14 3.79 -3.80
N GLN A 70 3.27 4.45 -3.99
CA GLN A 70 4.49 3.82 -4.54
C GLN A 70 5.32 3.13 -3.45
N PHE A 71 5.19 3.59 -2.21
CA PHE A 71 5.77 2.98 -1.02
C PHE A 71 4.87 1.87 -0.46
N HIS A 72 5.37 1.17 0.56
CA HIS A 72 4.74 0.02 1.21
C HIS A 72 4.32 0.34 2.65
N PRO A 73 3.07 0.78 2.90
CA PRO A 73 2.59 1.09 4.25
C PRO A 73 2.59 -0.14 5.18
N GLU A 74 2.38 -1.33 4.65
CA GLU A 74 2.28 -2.59 5.38
C GLU A 74 3.61 -3.01 6.03
N LYS A 75 4.74 -2.73 5.36
CA LYS A 75 6.05 -3.27 5.74
C LYS A 75 6.53 -2.77 7.09
N ALA A 76 6.22 -1.53 7.45
CA ALA A 76 6.63 -0.96 8.73
C ALA A 76 6.15 -1.77 9.94
N SER A 77 5.00 -2.45 9.82
CA SER A 77 4.39 -3.22 10.91
C SER A 77 4.68 -4.72 10.83
N PHE A 78 4.85 -5.27 9.62
CA PHE A 78 4.75 -6.71 9.39
C PHE A 78 5.98 -7.36 8.75
N ASP A 79 6.96 -6.59 8.24
CA ASP A 79 8.10 -7.14 7.51
C ASP A 79 9.43 -6.86 8.20
N TRP A 80 9.97 -7.85 8.89
CA TRP A 80 11.14 -7.72 9.77
C TRP A 80 12.43 -8.25 9.14
N LYS A 81 12.54 -8.22 7.81
CA LYS A 81 13.69 -8.78 7.10
C LYS A 81 14.97 -8.06 7.50
N SER A 82 15.87 -8.75 8.22
CA SER A 82 17.11 -8.16 8.76
C SER A 82 18.07 -7.61 7.71
N SER A 83 18.03 -8.15 6.49
CA SER A 83 18.85 -7.67 5.37
C SER A 83 18.32 -6.36 4.75
N LYS A 84 17.21 -5.82 5.25
CA LYS A 84 16.59 -4.59 4.76
C LYS A 84 16.44 -3.63 5.94
N HIS A 85 16.88 -2.39 5.78
CA HIS A 85 16.78 -1.37 6.82
C HIS A 85 15.41 -0.68 6.77
N TYR A 86 14.33 -1.46 6.88
CA TYR A 86 12.98 -0.92 6.94
C TYR A 86 12.73 -0.21 8.27
N THR A 87 11.91 0.83 8.24
CA THR A 87 11.57 1.62 9.42
C THR A 87 10.48 0.92 10.22
N HIS A 88 10.77 0.62 11.49
CA HIS A 88 9.87 -0.06 12.43
C HIS A 88 9.58 0.77 13.68
N SER A 89 9.92 2.06 13.64
CA SER A 89 9.65 2.96 14.77
C SER A 89 8.15 3.04 15.05
N PHE A 90 7.78 3.30 16.30
CA PHE A 90 6.38 3.58 16.67
C PHE A 90 5.76 4.65 15.76
N VAL A 91 6.54 5.69 15.43
CA VAL A 91 6.13 6.77 14.53
C VAL A 91 5.83 6.24 13.13
N ALA A 92 6.67 5.37 12.58
CA ALA A 92 6.42 4.75 11.28
C ALA A 92 5.19 3.85 11.30
N VAL A 93 5.05 2.97 12.30
CA VAL A 93 3.88 2.08 12.44
C VAL A 93 2.59 2.89 12.53
N ARG A 94 2.53 3.88 13.42
CA ARG A 94 1.35 4.76 13.59
C ARG A 94 1.02 5.51 12.30
N THR A 95 2.04 6.04 11.62
CA THR A 95 1.83 6.85 10.41
C THR A 95 1.35 5.99 9.25
N ASN A 96 1.93 4.80 9.04
CA ASN A 96 1.51 3.96 7.92
C ASN A 96 0.16 3.28 8.14
N ARG A 97 -0.23 3.04 9.41
CA ARG A 97 -1.59 2.58 9.73
C ARG A 97 -2.68 3.52 9.21
N TYR A 98 -2.41 4.82 9.10
CA TYR A 98 -3.34 5.78 8.50
C TYR A 98 -3.89 5.33 7.14
N PHE A 99 -3.04 4.78 6.26
CA PHE A 99 -3.45 4.35 4.93
C PHE A 99 -4.41 3.16 4.98
N VAL A 100 -4.20 2.24 5.95
CA VAL A 100 -5.09 1.10 6.19
C VAL A 100 -6.43 1.60 6.72
N ASP A 101 -6.42 2.46 7.74
CA ASP A 101 -7.65 3.00 8.34
C ASP A 101 -8.46 3.80 7.31
N PHE A 102 -7.78 4.62 6.47
CA PHE A 102 -8.38 5.33 5.34
C PHE A 102 -9.04 4.36 4.36
N PHE A 103 -8.31 3.34 3.88
CA PHE A 103 -8.82 2.42 2.87
C PHE A 103 -10.01 1.60 3.39
N VAL A 104 -9.96 1.11 4.63
CA VAL A 104 -11.09 0.39 5.23
C VAL A 104 -12.31 1.31 5.39
N ASN A 105 -12.11 2.60 5.69
CA ASN A 105 -13.22 3.57 5.71
C ASN A 105 -13.82 3.81 4.31
N GLU A 106 -13.04 3.75 3.24
CA GLU A 106 -13.58 3.77 1.87
C GLU A 106 -14.40 2.50 1.58
N CYS A 107 -13.93 1.31 1.99
CA CYS A 107 -14.66 0.06 1.82
C CYS A 107 -16.03 0.07 2.52
N ARG A 108 -16.15 0.72 3.69
CA ARG A 108 -17.41 0.87 4.44
C ARG A 108 -18.49 1.66 3.72
N LYS A 109 -18.15 2.40 2.65
CA LYS A 109 -19.13 3.11 1.82
C LYS A 109 -19.88 2.18 0.86
N SER A 110 -19.35 0.97 0.64
CA SER A 110 -20.03 -0.06 -0.14
C SER A 110 -21.10 -0.77 0.69
N GLN A 111 -22.20 -1.16 0.04
CA GLN A 111 -23.26 -1.99 0.62
C GLN A 111 -23.15 -3.45 0.14
N HIS A 112 -21.98 -3.88 -0.36
CA HIS A 112 -21.79 -5.27 -0.78
C HIS A 112 -21.72 -6.22 0.43
N PHE A 113 -22.31 -7.40 0.28
CA PHE A 113 -22.31 -8.49 1.26
C PHE A 113 -22.37 -9.84 0.52
N PHE A 114 -21.95 -10.91 1.19
CA PHE A 114 -22.13 -12.28 0.72
C PHE A 114 -23.58 -12.72 0.85
N ALA A 115 -24.07 -13.62 0.00
CA ALA A 115 -25.48 -14.02 0.02
C ALA A 115 -25.90 -14.66 1.36
N ASN A 116 -24.95 -15.32 2.04
CA ASN A 116 -25.13 -15.87 3.38
C ASN A 116 -23.77 -16.12 4.07
N ALA A 117 -23.82 -16.44 5.37
CA ALA A 117 -22.63 -16.68 6.19
C ALA A 117 -21.81 -17.91 5.75
N ALA A 118 -22.43 -18.94 5.16
CA ALA A 118 -21.70 -20.12 4.70
C ALA A 118 -20.82 -19.78 3.49
N GLU A 119 -21.34 -18.96 2.57
CA GLU A 119 -20.57 -18.44 1.44
C GLU A 119 -19.42 -17.55 1.94
N GLU A 120 -19.68 -16.58 2.82
CA GLU A 120 -18.63 -15.74 3.41
C GLU A 120 -17.52 -16.59 4.04
N ASN A 121 -17.89 -17.53 4.90
CA ASN A 121 -16.95 -18.42 5.58
C ASN A 121 -16.11 -19.25 4.61
N ALA A 122 -16.58 -19.54 3.39
CA ALA A 122 -15.80 -20.27 2.40
C ALA A 122 -14.73 -19.40 1.69
N TYR A 123 -14.90 -18.07 1.66
CA TYR A 123 -14.01 -17.15 0.94
C TYR A 123 -13.02 -16.37 1.84
N LEU A 124 -13.23 -16.36 3.16
CA LEU A 124 -12.34 -15.67 4.09
C LEU A 124 -10.92 -16.25 4.09
N ILE A 125 -9.93 -15.39 4.32
CA ILE A 125 -8.50 -15.77 4.38
C ILE A 125 -8.19 -16.78 5.51
N TYR A 126 -9.08 -16.89 6.50
CA TYR A 126 -8.96 -17.82 7.63
C TYR A 126 -8.95 -19.30 7.24
N ASN A 127 -9.41 -19.63 6.04
CA ASN A 127 -9.35 -21.00 5.51
C ASN A 127 -7.96 -21.43 5.02
N TYR A 128 -7.00 -20.51 5.01
CA TYR A 128 -5.68 -20.73 4.44
C TYR A 128 -4.60 -20.57 5.51
N ALA A 129 -3.56 -21.40 5.43
CA ALA A 129 -2.40 -21.32 6.32
C ALA A 129 -1.20 -20.72 5.56
N PRO A 130 -0.64 -19.59 6.03
CA PRO A 130 0.55 -19.04 5.41
C PRO A 130 1.78 -19.92 5.71
N LYS A 131 2.78 -19.87 4.84
CA LYS A 131 4.09 -20.51 5.03
C LYS A 131 5.11 -19.50 5.51
N PHE A 132 5.98 -19.88 6.44
CA PHE A 132 7.10 -19.04 6.88
C PHE A 132 8.20 -19.03 5.80
N THR A 133 8.07 -18.12 4.85
CA THR A 133 8.99 -18.00 3.71
C THR A 133 10.22 -17.15 4.04
N GLY A 134 10.20 -16.40 5.15
CA GLY A 134 11.36 -15.64 5.63
C GLY A 134 12.60 -16.52 5.86
N ALA A 135 12.44 -17.71 6.45
CA ALA A 135 13.53 -18.68 6.62
C ALA A 135 14.15 -19.18 5.30
N MET A 136 13.42 -19.06 4.19
CA MET A 136 13.85 -19.46 2.86
C MET A 136 14.49 -18.30 2.07
N GLY A 137 14.69 -17.14 2.70
CA GLY A 137 15.28 -15.95 2.06
C GLY A 137 14.29 -15.06 1.31
N SER A 138 12.98 -15.33 1.41
CA SER A 138 11.92 -14.50 0.82
C SER A 138 12.01 -13.03 1.28
N SER A 139 11.48 -12.12 0.48
CA SER A 139 11.28 -10.71 0.86
C SER A 139 10.07 -10.48 1.76
N TYR A 140 9.34 -11.54 2.11
CA TYR A 140 8.21 -11.51 3.03
C TYR A 140 8.44 -12.57 4.11
N PHE A 141 7.99 -12.29 5.34
CA PHE A 141 8.05 -13.27 6.43
C PHE A 141 7.12 -14.45 6.16
N GLN A 142 5.88 -14.17 5.77
CA GLN A 142 4.86 -15.16 5.53
C GLN A 142 4.17 -14.93 4.18
N CYS A 143 3.92 -16.01 3.45
CA CYS A 143 3.16 -15.98 2.20
C CYS A 143 2.04 -17.03 2.21
N TYR A 144 0.88 -16.65 1.68
CA TYR A 144 -0.17 -17.59 1.33
C TYR A 144 0.11 -18.12 -0.08
N MET A 145 0.10 -19.44 -0.26
CA MET A 145 0.29 -20.10 -1.55
C MET A 145 -1.05 -20.70 -2.00
N PHE A 146 -1.43 -20.46 -3.24
CA PHE A 146 -2.67 -20.97 -3.83
C PHE A 146 -2.34 -21.69 -5.14
N GLU A 147 -3.01 -22.81 -5.39
CA GLU A 147 -2.92 -23.47 -6.69
C GLU A 147 -3.48 -22.56 -7.79
N PRO A 148 -2.92 -22.60 -9.02
CA PRO A 148 -3.44 -21.87 -10.16
C PRO A 148 -4.93 -22.17 -10.36
N ARG A 149 -5.73 -21.12 -10.58
CA ARG A 149 -7.13 -21.28 -11.00
C ARG A 149 -7.19 -21.29 -12.52
N GLY A 150 -7.61 -22.42 -13.10
CA GLY A 150 -7.76 -22.61 -14.55
C GLY A 150 -6.98 -23.82 -15.06
N ASN A 151 -7.25 -24.26 -16.29
CA ASN A 151 -6.39 -25.22 -16.97
C ASN A 151 -5.11 -24.49 -17.37
N VAL A 152 -3.97 -24.98 -16.87
CA VAL A 152 -2.63 -24.53 -17.27
C VAL A 152 -2.28 -25.15 -18.61
#